data_AF-A0A955FSE7-F1
#
_entry.id   AF-A0A955FSE7-F1
#
_cell.length_a   1.000
_cell.length_b   1.000
_cell.length_c   1.000
_cell.angle_alpha   90.00
_cell.angle_beta   90.00
_cell.angle_gamma   90.00
#
_symmetry.space_group_name_H-M   'P 1'
#
loop_
_entity.id
_entity.type
_entity.pdbx_description
1 polymer ?
#
loop_
_entity_poly.entity_id
_entity_poly.type
_entity_poly.pdbx_seq_one_letter_code
_entity_poly.pdbx_strand_id
1 'polypeptide(L)'
;MVFANTSLIVSCLVSLILVMLIIVSNPKRSLNRALAVYIASTFLWLFANLLTNVSSDPDISLFFARTTLVGAALIPYTFFVFC
;
A
#
# COMPACT_ATOMS: atom_id res chain seq x y z
N MET A 1 -8.21 17.37 7.08
CA MET A 1 -7.53 16.28 7.81
C MET A 1 -8.42 15.07 8.03
N VAL A 2 -9.58 15.20 8.70
CA VAL A 2 -10.48 14.06 8.97
C VAL A 2 -10.88 13.29 7.70
N PHE A 3 -11.34 13.98 6.66
CA PHE A 3 -11.75 13.34 5.40
C PHE A 3 -10.61 12.56 4.70
N ALA A 4 -9.40 13.14 4.66
CA ALA A 4 -8.24 12.50 4.04
C ALA A 4 -7.84 11.22 4.79
N ASN A 5 -7.83 11.26 6.12
CA ASN A 5 -7.49 10.10 6.95
C ASN A 5 -8.56 9.00 6.82
N THR A 6 -9.84 9.36 6.81
CA THR A 6 -10.93 8.39 6.58
C THR A 6 -10.79 7.72 5.22
N SER A 7 -10.50 8.48 4.15
CA SER A 7 -10.26 7.91 2.83
C SER A 7 -9.08 6.94 2.84
N LEU A 8 -7.95 7.31 3.46
CA LEU A 8 -6.78 6.44 3.57
C LEU A 8 -7.06 5.13 4.32
N ILE A 9 -7.82 5.21 5.43
CA ILE A 9 -8.22 4.03 6.20
C ILE A 9 -9.07 3.08 5.34
N VAL A 10 -10.08 3.59 4.65
CA VAL A 10 -10.95 2.79 3.79
C VAL A 10 -10.13 2.15 2.65
N SER A 11 -9.26 2.92 2.00
CA SER A 11 -8.39 2.40 0.94
C SER A 11 -7.39 1.35 1.44
N CYS A 12 -6.85 1.50 2.65
CA CYS A 12 -6.01 0.47 3.29
C CYS A 12 -6.80 -0.82 3.53
N LEU A 13 -8.03 -0.73 4.06
CA LEU A 13 -8.87 -1.91 4.30
C LEU A 13 -9.23 -2.63 3.00
N VAL A 14 -9.64 -1.90 1.96
CA VAL A 14 -9.99 -2.48 0.66
C VAL A 14 -8.78 -3.15 0.02
N SER A 15 -7.62 -2.50 0.02
CA SER A 15 -6.39 -3.10 -0.55
C SER A 15 -5.95 -4.35 0.20
N LEU A 16 -6.04 -4.36 1.54
CA LEU A 16 -5.76 -5.55 2.35
C LEU A 16 -6.68 -6.72 2.01
N ILE A 17 -8.00 -6.47 1.89
CA ILE A 17 -8.99 -7.49 1.50
C ILE A 17 -8.68 -8.03 0.10
N LEU A 18 -8.37 -7.16 -0.86
CA LEU A 18 -8.04 -7.56 -2.23
C LEU A 18 -6.80 -8.45 -2.30
N VAL A 19 -5.72 -8.09 -1.58
CA VAL A 19 -4.51 -8.92 -1.51
C VAL A 19 -4.84 -10.31 -0.96
N MET A 20 -5.60 -10.39 0.14
CA MET A 20 -6.01 -11.68 0.71
C MET A 20 -6.83 -12.50 -0.28
N LEU A 21 -7.82 -11.90 -0.95
CA LEU A 21 -8.66 -12.58 -1.94
C LEU A 21 -7.82 -13.15 -3.10
N ILE A 22 -6.83 -12.40 -3.60
CA ILE A 22 -5.98 -12.85 -4.70
C ILE A 22 -5.09 -14.02 -4.28
N ILE A 23 -4.52 -13.96 -3.08
CA ILE A 23 -3.69 -15.03 -2.53
C ILE A 23 -4.51 -16.31 -2.34
N VAL A 24 -5.74 -16.20 -1.83
CA VAL A 24 -6.62 -17.37 -1.61
C VAL A 24 -7.17 -17.94 -2.92
N SER A 25 -7.57 -17.09 -3.86
CA SER A 25 -8.33 -17.53 -5.05
C SER A 25 -7.52 -18.40 -6.01
N ASN A 26 -6.27 -18.02 -6.31
CA ASN A 26 -5.42 -18.83 -7.19
C ASN A 26 -3.94 -18.43 -7.07
N PRO A 27 -3.19 -18.94 -6.08
CA PRO A 27 -1.84 -18.47 -5.76
C PRO A 27 -0.77 -18.88 -6.78
N LYS A 28 -1.05 -19.89 -7.63
CA LYS A 28 -0.02 -20.47 -8.52
C LYS A 28 0.20 -19.64 -9.78
N ARG A 29 -0.79 -18.87 -10.23
CA ARG A 29 -0.70 -18.08 -11.46
C ARG A 29 0.26 -16.90 -11.25
N SER A 30 1.27 -16.77 -12.12
CA SER A 30 2.27 -15.68 -12.04
C SER A 30 1.62 -14.30 -12.03
N LEU A 31 0.60 -14.09 -12.86
CA LEU A 31 -0.18 -12.84 -12.91
C LEU A 31 -0.84 -12.49 -11.56
N ASN A 32 -1.38 -13.48 -10.85
CA ASN A 32 -2.02 -13.23 -9.55
C ASN A 32 -0.99 -12.86 -8.48
N ARG A 33 0.20 -13.47 -8.54
CA ARG A 33 1.31 -13.10 -7.66
C ARG A 33 1.78 -11.67 -7.93
N ALA A 34 1.92 -11.30 -9.20
CA ALA A 34 2.25 -9.94 -9.62
C ALA A 34 1.23 -8.92 -9.09
N LEU A 35 -0.06 -9.19 -9.32
CA LEU A 35 -1.15 -8.35 -8.86
C LEU A 35 -1.19 -8.24 -7.33
N ALA A 36 -0.93 -9.33 -6.60
CA ALA A 36 -0.85 -9.30 -5.14
C ALA A 36 0.29 -8.41 -4.64
N VAL A 37 1.48 -8.48 -5.25
CA VAL A 37 2.62 -7.62 -4.88
C VAL A 37 2.35 -6.15 -5.24
N TYR A 38 1.71 -5.89 -6.38
CA TYR A 38 1.29 -4.54 -6.77
C TYR A 38 0.33 -3.91 -5.75
N ILE A 39 -0.72 -4.66 -5.36
CA ILE A 39 -1.70 -4.16 -4.39
C ILE A 39 -1.08 -4.06 -2.99
N ALA A 40 -0.18 -4.98 -2.60
CA ALA A 40 0.56 -4.87 -1.34
C ALA A 40 1.48 -3.64 -1.31
N SER A 41 2.11 -3.29 -2.43
CA SER A 41 2.91 -2.06 -2.56
C SER A 41 2.04 -0.81 -2.41
N THR A 42 0.86 -0.82 -3.02
CA THR A 42 -0.15 0.23 -2.86
C THR A 42 -0.61 0.34 -1.41
N PHE A 43 -0.87 -0.77 -0.73
CA PHE A 43 -1.21 -0.81 0.68
C PHE A 43 -0.10 -0.17 1.54
N LEU A 44 1.16 -0.55 1.34
CA LEU A 44 2.29 0.03 2.08
C LEU A 44 2.39 1.54 1.88
N TRP A 45 2.18 2.01 0.65
CA TRP A 45 2.15 3.45 0.34
C TRP A 45 1.03 4.18 1.10
N LEU A 46 -0.19 3.65 1.04
CA LEU A 46 -1.35 4.25 1.72
C LEU A 46 -1.19 4.22 3.24
N PHE A 47 -0.66 3.12 3.79
CA PHE A 47 -0.44 2.96 5.22
C PHE A 47 0.63 3.93 5.74
N ALA A 48 1.74 4.11 5.02
CA ALA A 48 2.75 5.11 5.36
C ALA A 48 2.18 6.54 5.34
N ASN A 49 1.33 6.87 4.35
CA ASN A 49 0.63 8.16 4.32
C ASN A 49 -0.32 8.34 5.51
N LEU A 50 -1.05 7.28 5.89
CA LEU A 50 -1.92 7.33 7.05
C LEU A 50 -1.13 7.59 8.34
N LEU A 51 -0.01 6.89 8.54
CA LEU A 51 0.84 7.09 9.72
C LEU A 51 1.49 8.48 9.76
N THR A 52 1.87 9.01 8.59
CA THR A 52 2.37 10.39 8.46
C THR A 52 1.34 11.40 8.97
N ASN A 53 0.07 11.21 8.60
CA ASN A 53 -1.02 12.13 8.96
C ASN A 53 -1.56 11.96 10.38
N VAL A 54 -1.39 10.80 10.99
CA VAL A 54 -1.88 10.50 12.35
C VAL A 54 -0.81 10.77 13.41
N SER A 55 0.48 10.76 13.04
CA SER A 55 1.57 11.04 13.97
C SER A 55 1.54 12.49 14.46
N SER A 56 1.46 12.67 15.78
CA SER A 56 1.62 13.96 16.44
C SER A 56 3.10 14.35 16.62
N ASP A 57 3.99 13.36 16.58
CA ASP A 57 5.44 13.56 16.70
C ASP A 57 6.04 13.92 15.33
N PRO A 58 6.75 15.06 15.19
CA PRO A 58 7.35 15.50 13.94
C PRO A 58 8.39 14.53 13.37
N ASP A 59 9.21 13.89 14.22
CA ASP A 59 10.28 12.99 13.77
C ASP A 59 9.70 11.69 13.21
N ILE A 60 8.67 11.17 13.90
CA ILE A 60 7.93 9.98 13.45
C ILE A 60 7.13 10.29 12.18
N SER A 61 6.50 11.46 12.09
CA SER A 61 5.77 11.89 10.89
C SER A 61 6.72 11.99 9.69
N LEU A 62 7.90 12.58 9.87
CA LEU A 62 8.92 12.68 8.82
C LEU A 62 9.46 11.32 8.38
N PHE A 63 9.65 10.40 9.33
CA PHE A 63 10.03 9.02 9.02
C PHE A 63 8.98 8.35 8.13
N PHE A 64 7.70 8.44 8.49
CA PHE A 64 6.63 7.85 7.68
C PHE A 64 6.48 8.56 6.32
N ALA A 65 6.65 9.88 6.26
CA ALA A 65 6.63 10.63 5.02
C ALA A 65 7.70 10.12 4.04
N ARG A 66 8.92 9.82 4.53
CA ARG A 66 10.00 9.27 3.69
C ARG A 66 9.73 7.84 3.26
N THR A 67 9.13 7.02 4.12
CA THR A 67 8.80 5.62 3.74
C THR A 67 7.68 5.53 2.70
N THR A 68 6.86 6.58 2.50
CA THR A 68 5.90 6.64 1.38
C THR A 68 6.58 6.46 0.02
N LEU A 69 7.82 6.94 -0.14
CA LEU A 69 8.58 6.85 -1.39
C LEU A 69 8.87 5.40 -1.77
N VAL A 70 9.10 4.53 -0.78
CA VAL A 70 9.36 3.11 -1.00
C VAL A 70 8.13 2.43 -1.58
N GLY A 71 6.95 2.64 -0.98
CA GLY A 71 5.69 2.10 -1.48
C GLY A 71 5.37 2.62 -2.89
N ALA A 72 5.57 3.91 -3.14
CA ALA A 72 5.34 4.52 -4.45
C ALA A 72 6.30 3.99 -5.53
N ALA A 73 7.57 3.73 -5.21
CA ALA A 73 8.56 3.19 -6.14
C ALA A 73 8.33 1.71 -6.48
N LEU A 74 7.77 0.93 -5.56
CA LEU A 74 7.45 -0.48 -5.78
C LEU A 74 6.30 -0.69 -6.78
N ILE A 75 5.39 0.29 -6.91
CA ILE A 75 4.27 0.24 -7.87
C ILE A 75 4.75 0.14 -9.34
N PRO A 76 5.56 1.08 -9.88
CA PRO A 76 6.06 0.95 -11.25
C PRO A 76 7.04 -0.23 -11.39
N TYR A 77 7.84 -0.53 -10.37
CA TYR A 77 8.74 -1.70 -10.40
C TYR A 77 7.96 -3.00 -10.60
N THR A 78 6.88 -3.20 -9.84
CA THR A 78 6.05 -4.40 -9.97
C THR A 78 5.31 -4.44 -11.30
N PHE A 79 4.89 -3.30 -11.83
CA PHE A 79 4.31 -3.23 -13.16
C PHE A 79 5.31 -3.63 -14.26
N PHE A 80 6.50 -3.03 -14.30
CA PHE A 80 7.50 -3.30 -15.35
C PHE A 80 8.13 -4.70 -15.30
N VAL A 81 8.21 -5.32 -14.11
CA VAL A 81 8.84 -6.63 -13.96
C VAL A 81 7.87 -7.78 -14.25
N PHE A 82 6.57 -7.57 -14.05
CA PHE A 82 5.59 -8.67 -14.07
C PHE A 82 4.42 -8.52 -15.05
N CYS A 83 4.22 -7.35 -15.68
CA CYS A 83 3.27 -7.16 -16.78
C CYS A 83 4.01 -7.01 -18.10
#